data_AF-A0A5C1AAC1-F1
#
_entry.id   AF-A0A5C1AAC1-F1
#
_cell.length_a   1.000
_cell.length_b   1.000
_cell.length_c   1.000
_cell.angle_alpha   90.00
_cell.angle_beta   90.00
_cell.angle_gamma   90.00
#
_symmetry.space_group_name_H-M   'P 1'
#
loop_
_entity.id
_entity.type
_entity.pdbx_description
1 polymer ?
#
loop_
_entity_poly.entity_id
_entity_poly.type
_entity_poly.pdbx_seq_one_letter_code
_entity_poly.pdbx_strand_id
1 'polypeptide(L)'
;MPPTIVPVIQTWGTPTSLRYAITDTTSRFWTGSTWATRQRDALLYASHHDAAAAAHRILWKQFQRRHTVYQMFSLPLEMQVFATTEVSPEDLKHFARKLVKLSALYADHGTGPTPNSLVLPRLNWGRLTQPVNSEREQDCHE
;
A
#
# COMPACT_ATOMS: atom_id res chain seq x y z
N MET A 1 -6.40 -16.83 20.39
CA MET A 1 -6.01 -16.82 18.96
C MET A 1 -4.62 -16.23 18.83
N PRO A 2 -3.76 -16.76 17.95
CA PRO A 2 -2.44 -16.15 17.71
C PRO A 2 -2.61 -14.76 17.08
N PRO A 3 -1.81 -13.77 17.51
CA PRO A 3 -1.91 -12.39 17.03
C PRO A 3 -1.61 -12.29 15.54
N THR A 4 -2.28 -11.36 14.85
CA THR A 4 -1.97 -11.01 13.46
C THR A 4 -0.58 -10.41 13.38
N ILE A 5 0.28 -10.97 12.53
CA ILE A 5 1.64 -10.48 12.34
C ILE A 5 1.57 -9.37 11.28
N VAL A 6 1.84 -8.13 11.70
CA VAL A 6 1.86 -6.98 10.79
C VAL A 6 3.27 -6.78 10.25
N PRO A 7 3.51 -6.97 8.93
CA PRO A 7 4.81 -6.73 8.34
C PRO A 7 5.08 -5.22 8.21
N VAL A 8 6.28 -4.81 8.56
CA VAL A 8 6.78 -3.43 8.52
C VAL A 8 8.02 -3.41 7.63
N ILE A 9 8.13 -2.43 6.74
CA ILE A 9 9.29 -2.28 5.86
C ILE A 9 10.29 -1.36 6.55
N GLN A 10 11.52 -1.84 6.71
CA GLN A 10 12.63 -1.04 7.23
C GLN A 10 13.63 -0.73 6.12
N THR A 11 14.11 0.51 6.11
CA THR A 11 15.16 0.95 5.19
C THR A 11 16.52 0.64 5.78
N TRP A 12 17.32 -0.12 5.05
CA TRP A 12 18.67 -0.57 5.41
C TRP A 12 19.68 -0.17 4.32
N GLY A 13 20.96 -0.33 4.63
CA GLY A 13 22.05 0.00 3.71
C GLY A 13 22.46 1.47 3.78
N THR A 14 23.16 1.93 2.75
CA THR A 14 23.63 3.32 2.63
C THR A 14 22.74 4.11 1.68
N PRO A 15 22.78 5.46 1.69
CA PRO A 15 22.03 6.28 0.72
C PRO A 15 22.30 5.92 -0.75
N THR A 16 23.50 5.43 -1.05
CA THR A 16 23.91 5.01 -2.41
C THR A 16 23.58 3.55 -2.74
N SER A 17 23.24 2.72 -1.74
CA SER A 17 22.86 1.32 -1.92
C SER A 17 21.79 0.92 -0.92
N LEU A 18 20.62 1.54 -1.05
CA LEU A 18 19.47 1.23 -0.21
C LEU A 18 19.02 -0.22 -0.42
N ARG A 19 18.66 -0.85 0.69
CA ARG A 19 18.02 -2.17 0.74
C ARG A 19 16.84 -2.08 1.69
N TYR A 20 15.88 -2.96 1.50
CA TYR A 20 14.67 -2.96 2.32
C TYR A 20 14.52 -4.33 2.96
N ALA A 21 14.35 -4.36 4.26
CA ALA A 21 14.04 -5.57 5.01
C ALA A 21 12.57 -5.51 5.47
N ILE A 22 11.97 -6.67 5.66
CA ILE A 22 10.62 -6.75 6.26
C ILE A 22 10.79 -7.28 7.68
N THR A 23 10.28 -6.53 8.65
CA THR A 23 10.17 -6.94 10.05
C THR A 23 8.72 -7.15 10.43
N ASP A 24 8.44 -7.72 11.59
CA ASP A 24 7.12 -7.65 12.20
C ASP A 24 7.10 -6.74 13.43
N THR A 25 5.91 -6.54 14.00
CA THR A 25 5.71 -5.76 15.25
C THR A 25 6.38 -6.38 16.48
N THR A 26 6.90 -7.60 16.38
CA THR A 26 7.68 -8.28 17.43
C THR A 26 9.19 -8.26 17.15
N SER A 27 9.64 -7.45 16.20
CA SER A 27 11.04 -7.31 15.79
C SER A 27 11.68 -8.60 15.23
N ARG A 28 10.89 -9.50 14.64
CA ARG A 28 11.41 -10.62 13.84
C ARG A 28 11.60 -10.19 12.39
N PHE A 29 12.52 -10.83 11.70
CA PHE A 29 12.92 -10.54 10.33
C PHE A 29 12.38 -11.60 9.37
N TRP A 30 11.82 -11.17 8.25
CA TRP A 30 11.35 -12.07 7.20
C TRP A 30 12.53 -12.60 6.38
N THR A 31 12.64 -13.92 6.28
CA THR A 31 13.72 -14.60 5.55
C THR A 31 13.38 -14.89 4.08
N GLY A 32 12.17 -14.54 3.62
CA GLY A 32 11.62 -14.98 2.33
C GLY A 32 10.61 -16.13 2.47
N SER A 33 10.70 -16.91 3.56
CA SER A 33 9.83 -18.06 3.80
C SER A 33 9.30 -18.14 5.24
N THR A 34 10.06 -17.65 6.22
CA THR A 34 9.71 -17.69 7.65
C THR A 34 10.18 -16.43 8.38
N TRP A 35 9.88 -16.36 9.67
CA TRP A 35 10.33 -15.30 10.57
C TRP A 35 11.54 -15.78 11.40
N ALA A 36 12.62 -15.01 11.41
CA ALA A 36 13.82 -15.25 12.18
C ALA A 36 14.07 -14.11 13.19
N THR A 37 14.80 -14.37 14.26
CA THR A 37 15.14 -13.34 15.27
C THR A 37 16.43 -12.60 14.95
N ARG A 38 17.28 -13.14 14.06
CA ARG A 38 18.58 -12.54 13.74
C ARG A 38 18.46 -11.68 12.50
N GLN A 39 18.97 -10.46 12.61
CA GLN A 39 18.96 -9.48 11.54
C GLN A 39 19.66 -9.98 10.26
N ARG A 40 20.76 -10.71 10.40
CA ARG A 40 21.55 -11.23 9.26
C ARG A 40 20.81 -12.25 8.39
N ASP A 41 19.74 -12.84 8.91
CA ASP A 41 18.95 -13.85 8.19
C ASP A 41 17.82 -13.18 7.36
N ALA A 42 17.70 -11.84 7.42
CA ALA A 42 16.68 -11.09 6.70
C ALA A 42 16.89 -11.13 5.18
N LEU A 43 15.83 -11.40 4.43
CA LEU A 43 15.83 -11.21 2.98
C LEU A 43 15.82 -9.71 2.67
N LEU A 44 16.81 -9.27 1.91
CA LEU A 44 16.94 -7.88 1.48
C LEU A 44 16.37 -7.69 0.08
N TYR A 45 15.45 -6.74 -0.04
CA TYR A 45 14.87 -6.32 -1.31
C TYR A 45 15.64 -5.13 -1.88
N ALA A 46 15.83 -5.12 -3.20
CA ALA A 46 16.50 -4.03 -3.91
C ALA A 46 15.62 -2.77 -4.02
N SER A 47 14.29 -2.93 -3.97
CA SER A 47 13.34 -1.83 -4.04
C SER A 47 12.33 -1.89 -2.90
N HIS A 48 11.88 -0.72 -2.45
CA HIS A 48 10.80 -0.61 -1.47
C HIS A 48 9.50 -1.21 -2.01
N HIS A 49 9.30 -1.14 -3.34
CA HIS A 49 8.12 -1.69 -4.00
C HIS A 49 8.04 -3.22 -3.84
N ASP A 50 9.16 -3.92 -4.07
CA ASP A 50 9.20 -5.38 -3.94
C ASP A 50 9.00 -5.81 -2.49
N ALA A 51 9.62 -5.08 -1.55
CA ALA A 51 9.39 -5.31 -0.12
C ALA A 51 7.92 -5.11 0.26
N ALA A 52 7.26 -4.07 -0.26
CA ALA A 52 5.84 -3.81 0.00
C ALA A 52 4.94 -4.89 -0.61
N ALA A 53 5.21 -5.31 -1.84
CA ALA A 53 4.48 -6.40 -2.48
C ALA A 53 4.63 -7.71 -1.69
N ALA A 54 5.82 -8.01 -1.17
CA ALA A 54 6.07 -9.17 -0.34
C ALA A 54 5.37 -9.07 1.03
N ALA A 55 5.45 -7.92 1.70
CA ALA A 55 4.74 -7.63 2.96
C ALA A 55 3.22 -7.85 2.80
N HIS A 56 2.64 -7.33 1.73
CA HIS A 56 1.22 -7.52 1.42
C HIS A 56 0.85 -9.00 1.21
N ARG A 57 1.70 -9.78 0.51
CA ARG A 57 1.49 -11.23 0.35
C ARG A 57 1.57 -11.99 1.67
N ILE A 58 2.51 -11.62 2.55
CA ILE A 58 2.63 -12.21 3.89
C ILE A 58 1.34 -11.99 4.67
N LEU A 59 0.84 -10.76 4.66
CA LEU A 59 -0.40 -10.40 5.36
C LEU A 59 -1.60 -11.16 4.79
N TRP A 60 -1.78 -11.17 3.47
CA TRP A 60 -2.86 -11.90 2.80
C TRP A 60 -2.88 -13.40 3.13
N LYS A 61 -1.71 -14.06 3.13
CA LYS A 61 -1.59 -15.50 3.44
C LYS A 61 -2.05 -15.85 4.85
N GLN A 62 -1.96 -14.93 5.82
CA GLN A 62 -2.42 -15.17 7.19
C GLN A 62 -3.94 -15.32 7.26
N PHE A 63 -4.68 -14.62 6.39
CA PHE A 63 -6.14 -14.64 6.35
C PHE A 63 -6.71 -15.68 5.37
N GLN A 64 -5.94 -16.11 4.37
CA GLN A 64 -6.33 -17.24 3.50
C GLN A 64 -6.39 -18.58 4.22
N ARG A 65 -5.54 -18.78 5.25
CA ARG A 65 -5.45 -20.05 6.00
C ARG A 65 -6.57 -20.25 7.02
N ARG A 66 -7.47 -19.28 7.17
CA ARG A 66 -8.59 -19.30 8.11
C ARG A 66 -9.90 -19.40 7.32
N HIS A 67 -10.96 -19.97 7.90
CA HIS A 67 -12.31 -19.87 7.35
C HIS A 67 -12.81 -18.42 7.46
N THR A 68 -12.24 -17.55 6.65
CA THR A 68 -12.46 -16.11 6.70
C THR A 68 -13.63 -15.76 5.81
N VAL A 69 -14.62 -15.06 6.37
CA VAL A 69 -15.71 -14.47 5.58
C VAL A 69 -15.12 -13.35 4.71
N TYR A 70 -15.26 -13.47 3.39
CA TYR A 70 -14.80 -12.45 2.44
C TYR A 70 -15.95 -11.51 2.09
N GLN A 71 -15.74 -10.20 2.30
CA GLN A 71 -16.67 -9.15 1.88
C GLN A 71 -15.88 -8.07 1.14
N MET A 72 -16.42 -7.60 0.01
CA MET A 72 -15.79 -6.57 -0.82
C MET A 72 -16.57 -5.27 -0.71
N PHE A 73 -15.92 -4.25 -0.17
CA PHE A 73 -16.43 -2.88 -0.15
C PHE A 73 -15.70 -2.06 -1.21
N SER A 74 -16.43 -1.18 -1.91
CA SER A 74 -15.86 -0.29 -2.93
C SER A 74 -16.05 1.15 -2.49
N LEU A 75 -14.95 1.89 -2.36
CA LEU A 75 -14.94 3.33 -2.10
C LEU A 75 -14.23 4.02 -3.27
N PRO A 76 -14.82 5.04 -3.92
CA PRO A 76 -14.12 5.82 -4.93
C PRO A 76 -13.02 6.68 -4.29
N LEU A 77 -11.88 6.80 -4.96
CA LEU A 77 -10.83 7.76 -4.61
C LEU A 77 -10.90 8.92 -5.61
N GLU A 78 -11.21 10.10 -5.12
CA GLU A 78 -11.18 11.33 -5.92
C GLU A 78 -9.80 11.97 -5.83
N MET A 79 -9.26 12.40 -6.96
CA MET A 79 -7.96 13.08 -7.05
C MET A 79 -8.18 14.42 -7.76
N GLN A 80 -7.85 15.51 -7.07
CA GLN A 80 -7.83 16.83 -7.68
C GLN A 80 -6.42 17.10 -8.22
N VAL A 81 -6.33 17.47 -9.49
CA VAL A 81 -5.07 17.73 -10.19
C VAL A 81 -5.06 19.18 -10.62
N PHE A 82 -4.10 19.95 -10.12
CA PHE A 82 -3.85 21.33 -10.55
C PHE A 82 -2.65 21.33 -11.48
N ALA A 83 -2.86 21.71 -12.74
CA ALA A 83 -1.83 21.71 -13.77
C ALA A 83 -2.02 22.90 -14.73
N THR A 84 -0.93 23.38 -15.33
CA THR A 84 -0.94 24.45 -16.34
C THR A 84 -1.36 23.95 -17.72
N THR A 85 -1.45 22.64 -17.89
CA THR A 85 -1.89 21.95 -19.12
C THR A 85 -2.82 20.81 -18.73
N GLU A 86 -3.63 20.35 -19.68
CA GLU A 86 -4.48 19.18 -19.47
C GLU A 86 -3.64 17.95 -19.08
N VAL A 87 -4.13 17.19 -18.10
CA VAL A 87 -3.50 15.94 -17.64
C VAL A 87 -4.34 14.77 -18.12
N SER A 88 -3.74 13.91 -18.93
CA SER A 88 -4.43 12.72 -19.43
C SER A 88 -4.72 11.72 -18.28
N PRO A 89 -5.81 10.93 -18.36
CA PRO A 89 -6.06 9.84 -17.43
C PRO A 89 -4.89 8.85 -17.33
N GLU A 90 -4.18 8.61 -18.44
CA GLU A 90 -3.02 7.73 -18.55
C GLU A 90 -1.84 8.25 -17.72
N ASP A 91 -1.55 9.54 -17.79
CA ASP A 91 -0.50 10.19 -17.00
C ASP A 91 -0.84 10.18 -15.52
N LEU A 92 -2.09 10.52 -15.17
CA LEU A 92 -2.57 10.45 -13.79
C LEU A 92 -2.51 9.02 -13.27
N LYS A 93 -2.86 8.01 -14.08
CA LYS A 93 -2.75 6.59 -13.71
C LYS A 93 -1.30 6.17 -13.54
N HIS A 94 -0.39 6.62 -14.39
CA HIS A 94 1.04 6.35 -14.25
C HIS A 94 1.61 6.98 -12.97
N PHE A 95 1.25 8.23 -12.68
CA PHE A 95 1.60 8.94 -11.46
C PHE A 95 1.00 8.28 -10.22
N ALA A 96 -0.31 8.01 -10.22
CA ALA A 96 -1.03 7.39 -9.12
C ALA A 96 -0.51 5.97 -8.83
N ARG A 97 -0.06 5.21 -9.83
CA ARG A 97 0.64 3.92 -9.59
C ARG A 97 1.90 4.07 -8.74
N LYS A 98 2.60 5.21 -8.84
CA LYS A 98 3.76 5.54 -7.97
C LYS A 98 3.31 6.06 -6.61
N LEU A 99 2.18 6.77 -6.57
CA LEU A 99 1.62 7.40 -5.38
C LEU A 99 0.86 6.42 -4.48
N VAL A 100 0.29 5.36 -5.06
CA VAL A 100 -0.42 4.27 -4.38
C VAL A 100 0.60 3.30 -3.79
N LYS A 101 1.53 3.89 -3.06
CA LYS A 101 1.85 3.45 -1.72
C LYS A 101 0.60 3.63 -0.88
N LEU A 102 -0.43 2.80 -1.09
CA LEU A 102 -1.46 2.58 -0.07
C LEU A 102 -0.79 1.75 1.04
N SER A 103 0.23 2.33 1.64
CA SER A 103 0.72 2.00 2.96
C SER A 103 -0.40 2.42 3.89
N ALA A 104 -1.42 1.57 3.99
CA ALA A 104 -2.18 1.51 5.21
C ALA A 104 -1.13 1.36 6.32
N LEU A 105 -1.08 2.34 7.23
CA LEU A 105 -0.20 2.32 8.40
C LEU A 105 -0.74 1.25 9.35
N TYR A 106 -0.63 -0.02 8.93
CA TYR A 106 -1.18 -1.16 9.66
C TYR A 106 -0.54 -1.29 11.04
N ALA A 107 0.69 -0.78 11.20
CA ALA A 107 1.36 -0.67 12.49
C ALA A 107 0.61 0.25 13.46
N ASP A 108 0.06 1.37 12.97
CA ASP A 108 -0.55 2.41 13.80
C ASP A 108 -2.08 2.25 13.92
N HIS A 109 -2.73 1.62 12.93
CA HIS A 109 -4.18 1.54 12.84
C HIS A 109 -4.74 0.10 12.83
N GLY A 110 -3.88 -0.91 12.92
CA GLY A 110 -4.27 -2.32 12.79
C GLY A 110 -4.63 -2.71 11.36
N THR A 111 -4.98 -3.99 11.15
CA THR A 111 -5.19 -4.55 9.80
C THR A 111 -6.60 -4.37 9.26
N GLY A 112 -7.54 -3.89 10.08
CA GLY A 112 -8.94 -3.68 9.73
C GLY A 112 -9.79 -3.26 10.94
N PRO A 113 -11.11 -3.10 10.78
CA PRO A 113 -12.02 -2.61 11.83
C PRO A 113 -12.12 -3.51 13.07
N THR A 114 -11.70 -4.77 12.98
CA THR A 114 -11.58 -5.70 14.11
C THR A 114 -10.21 -6.38 14.12
N PRO A 115 -9.73 -6.91 15.28
CA PRO A 115 -8.43 -7.58 15.39
C PRO A 115 -8.23 -8.78 14.43
N ASN A 116 -9.32 -9.36 13.95
CA ASN A 116 -9.34 -10.50 13.04
C ASN A 116 -9.85 -10.14 11.64
N SER A 117 -9.77 -8.88 11.25
CA SER A 117 -10.14 -8.41 9.91
C SER A 117 -8.94 -7.87 9.15
N LEU A 118 -9.00 -8.01 7.84
CA LEU A 118 -7.99 -7.51 6.91
C LEU A 118 -8.67 -6.63 5.86
N VAL A 119 -8.23 -5.38 5.76
CA VAL A 119 -8.59 -4.46 4.70
C VAL A 119 -7.40 -4.36 3.75
N LEU A 120 -7.60 -4.84 2.52
CA LEU A 120 -6.66 -4.67 1.43
C LEU A 120 -7.20 -3.64 0.45
N PRO A 121 -6.63 -2.43 0.41
CA PRO A 121 -7.08 -1.43 -0.53
C PRO A 121 -6.73 -1.89 -1.96
N ARG A 122 -7.71 -1.78 -2.85
CA ARG A 122 -7.54 -2.07 -4.27
C ARG A 122 -7.99 -0.86 -5.06
N LEU A 123 -7.17 -0.43 -6.00
CA LEU A 123 -7.60 0.54 -6.99
C LEU A 123 -8.19 -0.16 -8.20
N ASN A 124 -9.42 0.20 -8.54
CA ASN A 124 -10.07 -0.24 -9.76
C ASN A 124 -9.87 0.82 -10.86
N TRP A 125 -8.82 0.65 -11.65
CA TRP A 125 -8.49 1.56 -12.75
C TRP A 125 -9.54 1.62 -13.86
N GLY A 126 -10.41 0.62 -13.99
CA GLY A 126 -11.49 0.62 -14.99
C GLY A 126 -12.60 1.63 -14.68
N ARG A 127 -12.58 2.26 -13.50
CA ARG A 127 -13.50 3.33 -13.09
C ARG A 127 -12.88 4.72 -13.11
N LEU A 128 -11.65 4.87 -13.61
CA LEU A 128 -11.04 6.19 -13.79
C LEU A 128 -11.68 6.86 -15.00
N THR A 129 -12.31 8.01 -14.80
CA THR A 129 -12.93 8.82 -15.86
C THR A 129 -12.22 10.16 -15.99
N GLN A 130 -12.03 10.63 -17.22
CA GLN A 130 -11.63 12.02 -17.47
C GLN A 130 -12.86 12.91 -17.22
N PRO A 131 -12.79 13.90 -16.33
CA PRO A 131 -13.84 14.89 -16.26
C PRO A 131 -13.86 15.68 -17.57
N VAL A 132 -15.05 15.91 -18.13
CA VAL A 132 -15.22 16.88 -19.21
C VAL A 132 -15.00 18.25 -18.59
N ASN A 133 -14.06 19.04 -19.10
CA ASN A 133 -13.85 20.41 -18.64
C ASN A 133 -15.13 21.22 -18.88
N SER A 134 -15.97 21.37 -17.87
CA SER A 134 -16.94 22.47 -17.82
C SER A 134 -16.18 23.66 -17.29
N GLU A 135 -16.00 24.69 -18.13
CA GLU A 135 -15.41 25.96 -17.75
C GLU A 135 -16.00 26.39 -16.41
N ARG A 136 -15.15 26.62 -15.41
CA ARG A 136 -15.57 27.36 -14.23
C ARG A 136 -15.78 28.79 -14.72
N GLU A 137 -17.02 29.15 -14.98
CA GLU A 137 -17.43 30.56 -15.05
C GLU A 137 -16.90 31.21 -13.76
N GLN A 138 -15.84 31.98 -13.91
CA GLN A 138 -15.39 32.89 -12.87
C GLN A 138 -16.43 34.00 -12.87
N ASP A 139 -17.37 33.93 -11.93
CA ASP A 139 -18.16 35.10 -11.53
C ASP A 139 -17.19 36.16 -10.99
N CYS A 140 -16.67 36.98 -11.91
CA CYS A 140 -16.05 38.24 -11.59
C CYS A 140 -17.15 39.20 -11.15
N HIS A 141 -17.46 39.19 -9.86
CA HIS A 141 -18.10 40.32 -9.20
C HIS A 141 -17.03 41.36 -8.90
N GLU A 142 -17.13 42.51 -9.58
CA GLU A 142 -16.92 43.85 -9.02
C GLU A 142 -17.69 44.88 -9.86
#